data_AF-A0AAD6KPZ3-F1
#
_entry.id   AF-A0AAD6KPZ3-F1
#
_cell.length_a   1.000
_cell.length_b   1.000
_cell.length_c   1.000
_cell.angle_alpha   90.00
_cell.angle_beta   90.00
_cell.angle_gamma   90.00
#
_symmetry.space_group_name_H-M   'P 1'
#
loop_
_entity.id
_entity.type
_entity.pdbx_description
1 polymer ?
#
loop_
_entity_poly.entity_id
_entity_poly.type
_entity_poly.pdbx_seq_one_letter_code
_entity_poly.pdbx_strand_id
1 'polypeptide(L)'
;MIKDEEGEGCNINGSLEVNRVAGNFHFVPMKGFHHSIIQLQDLLDLQTESYNVSHRINRLAFGDYFPGVVNPLDGIQLMHETPNGVQQFFIKVVPTIYTDIRGRTVHQEIRIDTL
;
A
#
# COMPACT_ATOMS: atom_id res chain seq x y z
N MET A 1 -2.77 18.86 10.56
CA MET A 1 -2.23 19.01 9.18
C MET A 1 -1.81 20.48 8.97
N ILE A 2 -1.34 20.88 7.78
CA ILE A 2 -1.45 22.29 7.36
C ILE A 2 -2.94 22.57 7.13
N LYS A 3 -3.46 23.72 7.56
CA LYS A 3 -4.91 24.00 7.51
C LYS A 3 -5.49 24.04 6.10
N ASP A 4 -4.67 24.32 5.10
CA ASP A 4 -5.10 24.42 3.70
C ASP A 4 -5.22 23.05 3.02
N GLU A 5 -4.75 21.96 3.66
CA GLU A 5 -4.80 20.57 3.18
C GLU A 5 -5.93 19.74 3.88
N GLU A 6 -6.80 20.38 4.66
CA GLU A 6 -7.78 19.71 5.53
C GLU A 6 -8.91 19.04 4.73
N GLY A 7 -8.76 17.73 4.51
CA GLY A 7 -9.66 16.91 3.69
C GLY A 7 -9.03 16.38 2.39
N GLU A 8 -7.78 16.72 2.10
CA GLU A 8 -7.05 16.15 0.96
C GLU A 8 -6.63 14.68 1.19
N GLY A 9 -6.31 13.97 0.11
CA GLY A 9 -5.92 12.56 0.12
C GLY A 9 -4.76 12.26 -0.81
N CYS A 10 -3.82 11.43 -0.35
CA CYS A 10 -2.62 11.07 -1.11
C CYS A 10 -2.90 9.96 -2.15
N ASN A 11 -2.41 10.13 -3.38
CA ASN A 11 -2.43 9.09 -4.41
C ASN A 11 -1.02 8.51 -4.59
N ILE A 12 -0.78 7.31 -4.05
CA ILE A 12 0.50 6.60 -4.12
C ILE A 12 0.48 5.66 -5.33
N ASN A 13 1.40 5.88 -6.27
CA ASN A 13 1.59 5.05 -7.46
C ASN A 13 3.09 4.88 -7.77
N GLY A 14 3.50 3.69 -8.15
CA GLY A 14 4.90 3.37 -8.46
C GLY A 14 5.18 1.87 -8.43
N SER A 15 6.46 1.52 -8.54
CA SER A 15 6.98 0.15 -8.48
C SER A 15 8.25 0.12 -7.63
N LEU A 16 8.44 -0.95 -6.86
CA LEU A 16 9.62 -1.15 -6.01
C LEU A 16 10.24 -2.52 -6.31
N GLU A 17 11.54 -2.55 -6.59
CA GLU A 17 12.31 -3.80 -6.64
C GLU A 17 12.63 -4.26 -5.22
N VAL A 18 12.36 -5.54 -4.92
CA VAL A 18 12.41 -6.09 -3.56
C VAL A 18 13.12 -7.44 -3.57
N ASN A 19 13.84 -7.74 -2.49
CA ASN A 19 14.41 -9.07 -2.29
C ASN A 19 13.29 -10.10 -2.09
N ARG A 20 13.39 -11.25 -2.77
CA ARG A 20 12.44 -12.36 -2.67
C ARG A 20 12.63 -13.14 -1.36
N VAL A 21 12.21 -12.54 -0.27
CA VAL A 21 12.22 -13.10 1.09
C VAL A 21 10.91 -12.76 1.80
N ALA A 22 10.64 -13.39 2.94
CA ALA A 22 9.54 -12.96 3.81
C ALA A 22 9.85 -11.55 4.38
N GLY A 23 8.88 -10.65 4.31
CA GLY A 23 9.01 -9.26 4.74
C GLY A 23 7.65 -8.56 4.76
N ASN A 24 7.64 -7.31 5.24
CA ASN A 24 6.43 -6.50 5.39
C ASN A 24 6.60 -5.13 4.74
N PHE A 25 5.51 -4.56 4.23
CA PHE A 25 5.44 -3.16 3.78
C PHE A 25 4.40 -2.42 4.62
N HIS A 26 4.75 -1.21 5.05
CA HIS A 26 3.92 -0.40 5.94
C HIS A 26 3.78 1.00 5.35
N PHE A 27 2.53 1.42 5.10
CA PHE A 27 2.18 2.81 4.87
C PHE A 27 1.74 3.40 6.21
N VAL A 28 2.39 4.49 6.64
CA VAL A 28 2.15 5.13 7.93
C VAL A 28 1.97 6.63 7.69
N PRO A 29 0.88 7.25 8.16
CA PRO A 29 0.72 8.70 8.08
C PRO A 29 1.74 9.38 9.03
N MET A 30 2.46 10.39 8.52
CA MET A 30 3.41 11.17 9.31
C MET A 30 3.42 12.62 8.84
N LYS A 31 3.36 13.57 9.79
CA LYS A 31 3.47 15.02 9.54
C LYS A 31 4.84 15.31 8.89
N GLY A 32 4.84 15.94 7.72
CA GLY A 32 6.07 16.34 7.03
C GLY A 32 6.79 17.46 7.78
N PHE A 33 8.00 17.20 8.29
CA PHE A 33 8.80 18.22 8.98
C PHE A 33 9.47 19.17 7.96
N HIS A 34 8.81 20.28 7.66
CA HIS A 34 9.33 21.30 6.74
C HIS A 34 10.45 22.18 7.32
N HIS A 35 10.72 22.08 8.64
CA HIS A 35 11.80 22.80 9.33
C HIS A 35 12.73 21.83 10.07
N SER A 36 14.04 22.06 9.97
CA SER A 36 15.10 21.21 10.52
C SER A 36 15.32 21.33 12.04
N ILE A 37 14.41 22.00 12.75
CA ILE A 37 14.41 22.15 14.20
C ILE A 37 13.06 21.68 14.72
N ILE A 38 13.02 20.47 15.28
CA ILE A 38 11.83 19.93 15.94
C ILE A 38 11.57 20.78 17.19
N GLN A 39 10.48 21.54 17.22
CA GLN A 39 10.06 22.25 18.42
C GLN A 39 9.25 21.34 19.33
N LEU A 40 9.25 21.62 20.64
CA LEU A 40 8.53 20.80 21.62
C LEU A 40 7.00 20.78 21.37
N GLN A 41 6.47 21.77 20.66
CA GLN A 41 5.06 21.82 20.26
C GLN A 41 4.73 20.80 19.16
N ASP A 42 5.58 20.62 18.14
CA ASP A 42 5.36 19.60 17.09
C ASP A 42 5.27 18.17 17.66
N LEU A 43 6.02 17.89 18.72
CA LEU A 43 5.98 16.60 19.42
C LEU A 43 4.68 16.38 20.22
N LEU A 44 4.03 17.46 20.68
CA LEU A 44 2.75 17.40 21.40
C LEU A 44 1.57 17.31 20.43
N ASP A 45 1.61 18.05 19.31
CA ASP A 45 0.64 17.92 18.20
C ASP A 45 0.59 16.46 17.72
N LEU A 46 1.75 15.84 17.48
CA LEU A 46 1.85 14.45 17.02
C LEU A 46 1.19 13.42 17.94
N GLN A 47 0.97 13.73 19.23
CA GLN A 47 0.27 12.87 20.19
C GLN A 47 -1.25 13.10 20.25
N THR A 48 -1.76 14.17 19.61
CA THR A 48 -3.18 14.58 19.68
C THR A 48 -3.89 14.57 18.33
N GLU A 49 -3.15 14.64 17.23
CA GLU A 49 -3.69 14.50 15.86
C GLU A 49 -4.35 13.12 15.63
N SER A 50 -5.54 13.13 15.04
CA SER A 50 -6.32 11.92 14.74
C SER A 50 -6.27 11.60 13.25
N TYR A 51 -5.52 10.56 12.87
CA TYR A 51 -5.28 10.23 11.46
C TYR A 51 -6.40 9.38 10.87
N ASN A 52 -6.91 9.80 9.72
CA ASN A 52 -7.80 8.98 8.91
C ASN A 52 -6.96 7.99 8.06
N VAL A 53 -7.10 6.70 8.32
CA VAL A 53 -6.42 5.61 7.61
C VAL A 53 -7.30 4.97 6.52
N SER A 54 -8.46 5.57 6.22
CA SER A 54 -9.36 5.17 5.15
C SER A 54 -8.65 5.27 3.79
N HIS A 55 -8.65 4.19 3.01
CA HIS A 55 -7.91 4.12 1.76
C HIS A 55 -8.59 3.24 0.71
N ARG A 56 -8.09 3.33 -0.53
CA ARG A 56 -8.52 2.50 -1.66
C ARG A 56 -7.29 1.92 -2.35
N ILE A 57 -7.18 0.59 -2.38
CA ILE A 57 -6.13 -0.10 -3.11
C ILE A 57 -6.54 -0.10 -4.59
N ASN A 58 -6.01 0.84 -5.37
CA ASN A 58 -6.36 0.93 -6.79
C ASN A 58 -5.79 -0.27 -7.59
N ARG A 59 -4.57 -0.70 -7.28
CA ARG A 59 -3.93 -1.92 -7.78
C ARG A 59 -2.79 -2.34 -6.85
N LEU A 60 -2.59 -3.63 -6.62
CA LEU A 60 -1.40 -4.18 -5.96
C LEU A 60 -1.00 -5.52 -6.61
N ALA A 61 0.19 -5.54 -7.23
CA ALA A 61 0.77 -6.70 -7.90
C ALA A 61 2.30 -6.69 -7.74
N PHE A 62 2.95 -7.84 -7.85
CA PHE A 62 4.40 -8.00 -7.62
C PHE A 62 5.13 -8.33 -8.92
N GLY A 63 5.44 -7.28 -9.69
CA GLY A 63 6.14 -7.38 -10.98
C GLY A 63 5.21 -7.25 -12.18
N ASP A 64 5.41 -8.12 -13.18
CA ASP A 64 4.81 -8.05 -14.51
C ASP A 64 3.30 -8.38 -14.55
N TYR A 65 2.73 -8.45 -15.76
CA TYR A 65 1.34 -8.83 -16.01
C TYR A 65 1.24 -10.06 -16.92
N PHE A 66 0.21 -10.90 -16.71
CA PHE A 66 -0.20 -11.95 -17.64
C PHE A 66 -1.73 -11.97 -17.82
N PRO A 67 -2.24 -12.41 -19.00
CA PRO A 67 -3.69 -12.45 -19.25
C PRO A 67 -4.43 -13.38 -18.27
N GLY A 68 -5.49 -12.85 -17.66
CA GLY A 68 -6.33 -13.61 -16.73
C GLY A 68 -5.85 -13.59 -15.26
N VAL A 69 -4.79 -12.87 -14.93
CA VAL A 69 -4.43 -12.60 -13.53
C VAL A 69 -5.52 -11.77 -12.85
N VAL A 70 -5.83 -12.12 -11.60
CA VAL A 70 -6.75 -11.38 -10.72
C VAL A 70 -6.05 -11.26 -9.36
N ASN A 71 -5.76 -10.04 -8.92
CA ASN A 71 -5.23 -9.79 -7.58
C ASN A 71 -6.42 -9.52 -6.64
N PRO A 72 -6.61 -10.26 -5.54
CA PRO A 72 -7.78 -10.08 -4.67
C PRO A 72 -7.93 -8.67 -4.07
N LEU A 73 -6.83 -7.92 -3.97
CA LEU A 73 -6.80 -6.58 -3.37
C LEU A 73 -7.06 -5.45 -4.38
N ASP A 74 -7.13 -5.73 -5.69
CA ASP A 74 -7.37 -4.69 -6.71
C ASP A 74 -8.80 -4.13 -6.59
N GLY A 75 -8.90 -2.83 -6.33
CA GLY A 75 -10.15 -2.10 -6.23
C GLY A 75 -10.81 -2.08 -4.85
N ILE A 76 -10.24 -2.75 -3.82
CA ILE A 76 -10.80 -2.74 -2.47
C ILE A 76 -10.72 -1.32 -1.88
N GLN A 77 -11.80 -0.92 -1.20
CA GLN A 77 -11.92 0.34 -0.48
C GLN A 77 -12.27 0.06 0.98
N LEU A 78 -11.47 0.57 1.92
CA LEU A 78 -11.65 0.41 3.36
C LEU A 78 -11.82 1.78 4.00
N MET A 79 -12.97 2.01 4.64
CA MET A 79 -13.28 3.24 5.36
C MET A 79 -13.29 2.92 6.86
N HIS A 80 -12.67 3.77 7.67
CA HIS A 80 -12.60 3.63 9.12
C HIS A 80 -13.42 4.72 9.79
N GLU A 81 -14.44 4.34 10.56
CA GLU A 81 -15.26 5.27 11.35
C GLU A 81 -14.49 5.85 12.54
N THR A 82 -13.55 5.08 13.11
CA THR A 82 -12.64 5.51 14.18
C THR A 82 -11.28 5.90 13.59
N PRO A 83 -10.73 7.09 13.91
CA PRO A 83 -9.36 7.44 13.52
C PRO A 83 -8.33 6.54 14.22
N ASN A 84 -7.07 6.59 13.74
CA ASN A 84 -5.94 5.84 14.28
C ASN A 84 -6.08 4.29 14.23
N GLY A 85 -6.92 3.77 13.33
CA GLY A 85 -6.99 2.33 13.05
C GLY A 85 -5.71 1.79 12.39
N VAL A 86 -5.54 0.46 12.42
CA VAL A 86 -4.47 -0.23 11.69
C VAL A 86 -5.10 -1.34 10.84
N GLN A 87 -4.91 -1.27 9.53
CA GLN A 87 -5.25 -2.36 8.62
C GLN A 87 -4.02 -3.21 8.31
N GLN A 88 -4.19 -4.52 8.24
CA GLN A 88 -3.15 -5.47 7.83
C GLN A 88 -3.68 -6.38 6.71
N PHE A 89 -2.80 -6.84 5.83
CA PHE A 89 -3.11 -7.80 4.77
C PHE A 89 -2.02 -8.88 4.72
N PHE A 90 -2.40 -10.13 4.93
CA PHE A 90 -1.48 -11.26 4.80
C PHE A 90 -1.50 -11.75 3.35
N ILE A 91 -0.47 -11.32 2.60
CA ILE A 91 -0.30 -11.60 1.17
C ILE A 91 0.64 -12.79 1.00
N LYS A 92 0.13 -13.88 0.43
CA LYS A 92 0.96 -14.99 -0.04
C LYS A 92 1.19 -14.84 -1.55
N VAL A 93 2.46 -14.73 -1.95
CA VAL A 93 2.89 -14.63 -3.35
C VAL A 93 3.30 -16.01 -3.88
N VAL A 94 2.70 -16.45 -4.99
CA VAL A 94 2.91 -17.81 -5.54
C VAL A 94 3.57 -17.79 -6.94
N PRO A 95 4.73 -18.45 -7.12
CA PRO A 95 5.37 -18.69 -8.43
C PRO A 95 4.41 -19.32 -9.44
N THR A 96 4.22 -18.69 -10.59
CA THR A 96 3.18 -19.01 -11.58
C THR A 96 3.73 -18.91 -13.00
N ILE A 97 3.98 -20.06 -13.63
CA ILE A 97 4.41 -20.12 -15.04
C ILE A 97 3.16 -20.07 -15.92
N TYR A 98 3.03 -19.03 -16.75
CA TYR A 98 1.97 -18.87 -17.73
C TYR A 98 2.50 -19.23 -19.13
N THR A 99 1.77 -20.04 -19.90
CA THR A 99 2.09 -20.30 -21.31
C THR A 99 0.89 -19.96 -22.17
N ASP A 100 1.07 -19.11 -23.18
CA ASP A 100 -0.02 -18.70 -24.07
C ASP A 100 -0.33 -19.77 -25.14
N ILE A 101 -1.46 -19.58 -25.85
CA ILE A 101 -1.91 -20.48 -26.94
C ILE A 101 -0.96 -20.53 -28.15
N ARG A 102 0.13 -19.76 -28.16
CA ARG A 102 1.19 -19.74 -29.18
C ARG A 102 2.48 -20.37 -28.66
N GLY A 103 2.48 -20.98 -27.48
CA GLY A 103 3.65 -21.59 -26.84
C GLY A 103 4.62 -20.60 -26.21
N ARG A 104 4.25 -19.32 -26.05
CA ARG A 104 5.10 -18.33 -25.37
C ARG A 104 4.95 -18.48 -23.86
N THR A 105 5.99 -19.00 -23.23
CA THR A 105 6.05 -19.14 -21.77
C THR A 105 6.61 -17.88 -21.11
N VAL A 106 5.90 -17.42 -20.09
CA VAL A 106 6.19 -16.27 -19.24
C VAL A 106 6.34 -16.79 -17.81
N HIS A 107 7.54 -16.68 -17.27
CA HIS A 107 7.85 -17.06 -15.89
C HIS A 107 7.59 -15.84 -15.00
N GLN A 108 6.51 -15.86 -14.24
CA GLN A 108 6.12 -14.80 -13.32
C GLN A 108 5.81 -15.40 -11.93
N GLU A 109 5.63 -14.57 -10.91
CA GLU A 109 5.40 -15.02 -9.54
C GLU A 109 4.17 -14.37 -8.90
N ILE A 110 3.02 -14.44 -9.60
CA ILE A 110 1.89 -13.57 -9.31
C ILE A 110 0.57 -14.34 -9.27
N ARG A 111 0.38 -15.08 -8.20
CA ARG A 111 -0.94 -15.17 -7.56
C ARG A 111 -0.80 -14.65 -6.14
N ILE A 112 -1.56 -13.62 -5.82
CA ILE A 112 -1.81 -13.18 -4.45
C ILE A 112 -2.98 -14.02 -3.94
N ASP A 113 -2.72 -14.85 -2.92
CA ASP A 113 -3.78 -15.40 -2.07
C ASP A 113 -3.80 -14.64 -0.75
N THR A 114 -4.97 -14.14 -0.37
CA THR A 114 -5.26 -13.63 0.98
C THR A 114 -5.60 -14.81 1.90
N LEU A 115 -5.01 -14.83 3.09
CA LEU A 115 -5.33 -15.80 4.15
C LEU A 115 -6.59 -15.44 4.93
#